data_AF-A0AAW4RMJ8-F1
#
_entry.id   AF-A0AAW4RMJ8-F1
#
_cell.length_a   1.000
_cell.length_b   1.000
_cell.length_c   1.000
_cell.angle_alpha   90.00
_cell.angle_beta   90.00
_cell.angle_gamma   90.00
#
_symmetry.space_group_name_H-M   'P 1'
#
loop_
_entity.id
_entity.type
_entity.pdbx_description
1 polymer ?
#
loop_
_entity_poly.entity_id
_entity_poly.type
_entity_poly.pdbx_seq_one_letter_code
_entity_poly.pdbx_strand_id
1 'polypeptide(L)'
;MHTSSIHKQATSGRFIRGFSWTLRIFAAVAFFAAGAAKLAGVPMMVEVFDHIGLGQWFRIVTGVIEIIGAITLLLPATFAFSGALLAAMMFVATGVHLFVIGGSPVPAIFLMVVTATIAWLNRARFAAALRSARSA
;
A
#
# COMPACT_ATOMS: atom_id res chain seq x y z
N MET A 1 34.92 -30.50 10.20
CA MET A 1 34.69 -29.08 10.56
C MET A 1 33.27 -28.69 10.17
N HIS A 2 32.44 -28.47 11.20
CA HIS A 2 31.11 -27.86 11.31
C HIS A 2 30.12 -27.82 10.12
N THR A 3 29.18 -28.77 10.16
CA THR A 3 27.79 -28.71 9.68
C THR A 3 26.94 -27.81 10.61
N SER A 4 26.72 -26.53 10.27
CA SER A 4 25.89 -25.63 11.09
C SER A 4 25.13 -24.57 10.28
N SER A 5 24.43 -24.95 9.20
CA SER A 5 23.64 -24.02 8.39
C SER A 5 22.14 -24.36 8.27
N ILE A 6 21.70 -25.53 8.74
CA ILE A 6 20.36 -26.04 8.41
C ILE A 6 19.24 -25.46 9.32
N HIS A 7 19.58 -24.92 10.51
CA HIS A 7 18.57 -24.49 11.49
C HIS A 7 18.15 -23.00 11.40
N LYS A 8 18.89 -22.14 10.66
CA LYS A 8 18.55 -20.71 10.54
C LYS A 8 17.49 -20.39 9.46
N GLN A 9 17.19 -21.31 8.55
CA GLN A 9 16.37 -21.01 7.37
C GLN A 9 14.85 -21.20 7.56
N ALA A 10 14.40 -22.14 8.39
CA ALA A 10 12.97 -22.49 8.51
C ALA A 10 12.14 -21.55 9.41
N THR A 11 12.77 -20.87 10.38
CA THR A 11 12.11 -19.95 11.32
C THR A 11 11.89 -18.56 10.73
N SER A 12 12.89 -18.02 10.02
CA SER A 12 12.83 -16.69 9.40
C SER A 12 11.67 -16.57 8.39
N GLY A 13 11.44 -17.62 7.58
CA GLY A 13 10.37 -17.62 6.58
C GLY A 13 8.94 -17.62 7.14
N ARG A 14 8.71 -18.11 8.38
CA ARG A 14 7.39 -18.04 9.04
C ARG A 14 7.17 -16.67 9.67
N PHE A 15 8.20 -16.12 10.32
CA PHE A 15 8.14 -14.80 10.93
C PHE A 15 7.88 -13.69 9.90
N ILE A 16 8.62 -13.68 8.78
CA ILE A 16 8.44 -12.69 7.70
C ILE A 16 7.03 -12.77 7.12
N ARG A 17 6.46 -13.98 7.00
CA ARG A 17 5.08 -14.18 6.53
C ARG A 17 4.06 -13.59 7.50
N GLY A 18 4.20 -13.86 8.80
CA GLY A 18 3.31 -13.31 9.83
C GLY A 18 3.37 -11.78 9.86
N PHE A 19 4.58 -11.22 9.94
CA PHE A 19 4.79 -9.77 9.93
C PHE A 19 4.21 -9.09 8.69
N SER A 20 4.49 -9.63 7.50
CA SER A 20 3.91 -9.16 6.24
C SER A 20 2.38 -9.16 6.28
N TRP A 21 1.77 -10.19 6.86
CA TRP A 21 0.31 -10.28 6.97
C TRP A 21 -0.27 -9.22 7.91
N THR A 22 0.37 -8.98 9.05
CA THR A 22 0.00 -7.90 9.97
C THR A 22 0.08 -6.53 9.30
N LEU A 23 1.17 -6.22 8.59
CA LEU A 23 1.29 -4.96 7.85
C LEU A 23 0.20 -4.81 6.78
N ARG A 24 -0.15 -5.90 6.09
CA ARG A 24 -1.17 -5.91 5.05
C ARG A 24 -2.55 -5.62 5.60
N ILE A 25 -2.95 -6.24 6.72
CA ILE A 25 -4.22 -5.94 7.38
C ILE A 25 -4.26 -4.47 7.81
N PHE A 26 -3.20 -4.03 8.49
CA PHE A 26 -3.11 -2.66 8.95
C PHE A 26 -3.26 -1.65 7.79
N ALA A 27 -2.47 -1.82 6.73
CA ALA A 27 -2.53 -0.97 5.55
C ALA A 27 -3.90 -1.06 4.86
N ALA A 28 -4.45 -2.26 4.69
CA ALA A 28 -5.76 -2.44 4.05
C ALA A 28 -6.86 -1.70 4.81
N VAL A 29 -6.90 -1.79 6.15
CA VAL A 29 -7.88 -1.06 6.95
C VAL A 29 -7.67 0.45 6.81
N ALA A 30 -6.42 0.94 6.87
CA ALA A 30 -6.12 2.36 6.73
C ALA A 30 -6.55 2.93 5.36
N PHE A 31 -6.17 2.26 4.27
CA PHE A 31 -6.55 2.67 2.92
C PHE A 31 -8.04 2.50 2.65
N PHE A 32 -8.67 1.46 3.19
CA PHE A 32 -10.11 1.28 3.08
C PHE A 32 -10.86 2.43 3.77
N ALA A 33 -10.46 2.77 5.00
CA ALA A 33 -11.06 3.88 5.74
C ALA A 33 -10.81 5.23 5.05
N ALA A 34 -9.59 5.48 4.57
CA ALA A 34 -9.25 6.69 3.84
C ALA A 34 -10.03 6.82 2.53
N GLY A 35 -10.11 5.74 1.74
CA GLY A 35 -10.87 5.69 0.50
C GLY A 35 -12.37 5.86 0.76
N ALA A 36 -12.91 5.20 1.79
CA ALA A 36 -14.31 5.32 2.16
C ALA A 36 -14.66 6.75 2.61
N ALA A 37 -13.81 7.40 3.40
CA ALA A 37 -13.98 8.80 3.77
C ALA A 37 -13.96 9.73 2.55
N LYS A 38 -13.07 9.45 1.58
CA LYS A 38 -13.04 10.16 0.29
C LYS A 38 -14.28 9.91 -0.53
N LEU A 39 -14.88 8.72 -0.54
CA LEU A 39 -16.12 8.47 -1.31
C LEU A 39 -17.37 9.02 -0.60
N ALA A 40 -17.42 8.93 0.72
CA ALA A 40 -18.50 9.45 1.55
C ALA A 40 -18.57 10.99 1.56
N GLY A 41 -17.52 11.68 1.08
CA GLY A 41 -17.50 13.14 1.06
C GLY A 41 -17.39 13.75 2.45
N VAL A 42 -16.60 13.13 3.33
CA VAL A 42 -16.27 13.70 4.63
C VAL A 42 -15.71 15.11 4.42
N PRO A 43 -16.20 16.15 5.14
CA PRO A 43 -15.86 17.55 4.86
C PRO A 43 -14.36 17.82 4.74
N MET A 44 -13.57 17.25 5.65
CA MET A 44 -12.10 17.35 5.63
C MET A 44 -11.48 16.78 4.34
N MET A 45 -12.01 15.69 3.79
CA MET A 45 -11.51 15.12 2.52
C MET A 45 -11.94 15.95 1.32
N VAL A 46 -13.13 16.56 1.36
CA VAL A 46 -13.60 17.46 0.30
C VAL A 46 -12.72 18.70 0.24
N GLU A 47 -12.48 19.33 1.38
CA GLU A 47 -11.63 20.53 1.53
C GLU A 47 -10.20 20.29 1.04
N VAL A 48 -9.57 19.17 1.45
CA VAL A 48 -8.23 18.80 0.97
C VAL A 48 -8.17 18.74 -0.56
N PHE A 49 -9.16 18.12 -1.20
CA PHE A 49 -9.17 17.99 -2.67
C PHE A 49 -9.60 19.27 -3.38
N ASP A 50 -10.35 20.15 -2.73
CA ASP A 50 -10.61 21.50 -3.24
C ASP A 50 -9.32 22.34 -3.26
N HIS A 51 -8.50 22.25 -2.22
CA HIS A 51 -7.18 22.91 -2.20
C HIS A 51 -6.23 22.40 -3.29
N ILE A 52 -6.35 21.14 -3.70
CA ILE A 52 -5.57 20.59 -4.82
C ILE A 52 -5.96 21.25 -6.16
N GLY A 53 -7.20 21.74 -6.30
CA GLY A 53 -7.65 22.51 -7.46
C GLY A 53 -7.95 21.70 -8.73
N LEU A 54 -7.86 20.36 -8.68
CA LEU A 54 -8.19 19.48 -9.82
C LEU A 54 -9.69 19.13 -9.90
N GLY A 55 -10.47 19.54 -8.90
CA GLY A 55 -11.90 19.28 -8.79
C GLY A 55 -12.25 17.96 -8.08
N GLN A 56 -13.53 17.85 -7.71
CA GLN A 56 -14.01 16.76 -6.84
C GLN A 56 -14.01 15.36 -7.50
N TRP A 57 -13.98 15.27 -8.82
CA TRP A 57 -13.85 13.97 -9.51
C TRP A 57 -12.51 13.28 -9.16
N PHE A 58 -11.44 14.05 -8.95
CA PHE A 58 -10.12 13.53 -8.58
C PHE A 58 -10.15 12.87 -7.19
N ARG A 59 -10.95 13.41 -6.25
CA ARG A 59 -11.23 12.79 -4.95
C ARG A 59 -11.87 11.42 -5.12
N ILE A 60 -12.90 11.33 -5.97
CA ILE A 60 -13.62 10.08 -6.21
C ILE A 60 -12.70 9.03 -6.82
N VAL A 61 -11.94 9.39 -7.86
CA VAL A 61 -10.97 8.47 -8.49
C VAL A 61 -9.93 7.99 -7.49
N THR A 62 -9.35 8.90 -6.69
CA THR A 62 -8.38 8.54 -5.64
C THR A 62 -9.00 7.59 -4.62
N GLY A 63 -10.22 7.89 -4.14
CA GLY A 63 -10.94 7.05 -3.19
C GLY A 63 -11.21 5.64 -3.73
N VAL A 64 -11.65 5.52 -4.98
CA VAL A 64 -11.87 4.22 -5.63
C VAL A 64 -10.56 3.42 -5.72
N ILE A 65 -9.47 4.06 -6.14
CA ILE A 65 -8.14 3.42 -6.23
C ILE A 65 -7.68 2.93 -4.86
N GLU A 66 -7.88 3.72 -3.79
CA GLU A 66 -7.52 3.32 -2.43
C GLU A 66 -8.35 2.13 -1.93
N ILE A 67 -9.66 2.08 -2.21
CA ILE A 67 -10.51 0.94 -1.85
C ILE A 67 -10.08 -0.32 -2.61
N ILE A 68 -9.90 -0.24 -3.92
CA ILE A 68 -9.45 -1.38 -4.75
C ILE A 68 -8.07 -1.83 -4.29
N GLY A 69 -7.16 -0.90 -4.03
CA GLY A 69 -5.85 -1.15 -3.49
C GLY A 69 -5.94 -1.90 -2.16
N ALA A 70 -6.73 -1.42 -1.20
CA ALA A 70 -6.93 -2.07 0.09
C ALA A 70 -7.42 -3.51 -0.04
N ILE A 71 -8.42 -3.76 -0.88
CA ILE A 71 -8.99 -5.10 -1.11
C ILE A 71 -7.94 -6.02 -1.76
N THR A 72 -7.29 -5.55 -2.82
CA THR A 72 -6.27 -6.32 -3.55
C THR A 72 -4.99 -6.52 -2.74
N LEU A 73 -4.70 -5.68 -1.75
CA LEU A 73 -3.58 -5.86 -0.83
C LEU A 73 -3.74 -7.14 0.01
N LEU A 74 -4.98 -7.57 0.29
CA LEU A 74 -5.29 -8.78 1.05
C LEU A 74 -5.27 -10.05 0.18
N LEU A 75 -5.40 -9.92 -1.13
CA LEU A 75 -5.39 -11.02 -2.08
C LEU A 75 -3.96 -11.57 -2.33
N PRO A 76 -3.71 -12.89 -2.23
CA PRO A 76 -2.39 -13.49 -2.41
C PRO A 76 -1.76 -13.30 -3.81
N ALA A 77 -2.57 -13.07 -4.84
CA ALA A 77 -2.06 -12.93 -6.20
C ALA A 77 -1.58 -11.49 -6.49
N THR A 78 -2.07 -10.50 -5.76
CA THR A 78 -1.97 -9.08 -6.16
C THR A 78 -1.30 -8.17 -5.13
N PHE A 79 -0.92 -8.67 -3.94
CA PHE A 79 -0.38 -7.84 -2.85
C PHE A 79 0.87 -7.02 -3.23
N ALA A 80 1.73 -7.51 -4.12
CA ALA A 80 2.97 -6.82 -4.44
C ALA A 80 2.71 -5.63 -5.36
N PHE A 81 1.82 -5.85 -6.35
CA PHE A 81 1.35 -4.81 -7.25
C PHE A 81 0.54 -3.77 -6.48
N SER A 82 -0.41 -4.21 -5.65
CA SER A 82 -1.22 -3.30 -4.81
C SER A 82 -0.35 -2.49 -3.85
N GLY A 83 0.63 -3.12 -3.17
CA GLY A 83 1.57 -2.42 -2.31
C GLY A 83 2.38 -1.36 -3.06
N ALA A 84 2.85 -1.65 -4.28
CA ALA A 84 3.58 -0.69 -5.09
C ALA A 84 2.69 0.46 -5.57
N LEU A 85 1.46 0.16 -6.02
CA LEU A 85 0.48 1.15 -6.44
C LEU A 85 0.13 2.12 -5.30
N LEU A 86 -0.19 1.58 -4.12
CA LEU A 86 -0.51 2.39 -2.95
C LEU A 86 0.70 3.20 -2.46
N ALA A 87 1.91 2.64 -2.53
CA ALA A 87 3.12 3.40 -2.22
C ALA A 87 3.33 4.58 -3.19
N ALA A 88 3.11 4.37 -4.49
CA ALA A 88 3.20 5.44 -5.50
C ALA A 88 2.15 6.53 -5.26
N MET A 89 0.91 6.16 -4.90
CA MET A 89 -0.13 7.11 -4.52
C MET A 89 0.29 7.94 -3.30
N MET A 90 0.86 7.31 -2.28
CA MET A 90 1.34 8.02 -1.09
C MET A 90 2.55 8.91 -1.36
N PHE A 91 3.41 8.56 -2.32
CA PHE A 91 4.48 9.43 -2.79
C PHE A 91 3.91 10.72 -3.40
N VAL A 92 2.92 10.60 -4.28
CA VAL A 92 2.23 11.77 -4.86
C VAL A 92 1.53 12.58 -3.77
N ALA A 93 0.79 11.94 -2.86
CA ALA A 93 0.09 12.61 -1.76
C ALA A 93 1.07 13.35 -0.83
N THR A 94 2.24 12.78 -0.57
CA THR A 94 3.32 13.43 0.19
C THR A 94 3.78 14.71 -0.52
N GLY A 95 3.99 14.66 -1.84
CA GLY A 95 4.32 15.85 -2.63
C GLY A 95 3.22 16.92 -2.57
N VAL A 96 1.96 16.51 -2.67
CA VAL A 96 0.81 17.42 -2.54
C VAL A 96 0.81 18.12 -1.16
N HIS A 97 1.03 17.38 -0.07
CA HIS A 97 1.15 17.97 1.26
C HIS A 97 2.33 18.94 1.39
N LEU A 98 3.49 18.58 0.82
CA LEU A 98 4.70 19.40 0.93
C LEU A 98 4.66 20.68 0.08
N PHE A 99 4.01 20.64 -1.09
CA PHE A 99 4.13 21.70 -2.09
C PHE A 99 2.82 22.42 -2.43
N VAL A 100 1.65 21.84 -2.12
CA VAL A 100 0.35 22.37 -2.58
C VAL A 100 -0.53 22.78 -1.41
N ILE A 101 -0.89 21.83 -0.54
CA ILE A 101 -1.93 22.04 0.49
C ILE A 101 -1.37 22.31 1.88
N GLY A 102 -0.07 22.08 2.09
CA GLY A 102 0.56 22.16 3.41
C GLY A 102 0.07 21.06 4.37
N GLY A 103 0.14 21.35 5.67
CA GLY A 103 -0.20 20.40 6.72
C GLY A 103 0.87 19.34 6.96
N SER A 104 0.48 18.24 7.62
CA SER A 104 1.42 17.19 8.01
C SER A 104 1.46 16.06 6.97
N PRO A 105 2.60 15.85 6.27
CA PRO A 105 2.76 14.72 5.34
C PRO A 105 3.01 13.39 6.08
N VAL A 106 3.09 13.40 7.42
CA VAL A 106 3.47 12.24 8.23
C VAL A 106 2.59 11.01 7.96
N PRO A 107 1.25 11.10 7.89
CA PRO A 107 0.41 9.94 7.59
C PRO A 107 0.71 9.33 6.21
N ALA A 108 0.91 10.18 5.19
CA ALA A 108 1.22 9.74 3.84
C ALA A 108 2.59 9.05 3.78
N ILE A 109 3.62 9.65 4.40
CA ILE A 109 4.96 9.06 4.47
C ILE A 109 4.94 7.72 5.21
N PHE A 110 4.23 7.64 6.33
CA PHE A 110 4.13 6.40 7.10
C PHE A 110 3.48 5.28 6.27
N LEU A 111 2.33 5.56 5.64
CA LEU A 111 1.65 4.59 4.78
C LEU A 111 2.48 4.23 3.54
N MET A 112 3.26 5.16 2.99
CA MET A 112 4.22 4.91 1.92
C MET A 112 5.26 3.88 2.35
N VAL A 113 5.88 4.07 3.52
CA VAL A 113 6.90 3.14 4.04
C VAL A 113 6.31 1.76 4.30
N VAL A 114 5.11 1.69 4.89
CA VAL A 114 4.41 0.42 5.15
C VAL A 114 4.12 -0.32 3.84
N THR A 115 3.53 0.35 2.85
CA THR A 115 3.15 -0.28 1.57
C THR A 115 4.35 -0.63 0.71
N ALA A 116 5.39 0.21 0.69
CA ALA A 116 6.67 -0.10 0.05
C ALA A 116 7.34 -1.32 0.71
N THR A 117 7.29 -1.43 2.05
CA THR A 117 7.80 -2.60 2.77
C THR A 117 7.04 -3.87 2.40
N ILE A 118 5.70 -3.81 2.32
CA ILE A 118 4.89 -4.95 1.86
C ILE A 118 5.29 -5.37 0.44
N ALA A 119 5.40 -4.40 -0.48
CA ALA A 119 5.80 -4.66 -1.86
C ALA A 119 7.20 -5.31 -1.92
N TRP A 120 8.15 -4.76 -1.17
CA TRP A 120 9.52 -5.26 -1.10
C TRP A 120 9.62 -6.67 -0.54
N LEU A 121 8.95 -6.97 0.58
CA LEU A 121 8.98 -8.27 1.23
C LEU A 121 8.37 -9.38 0.36
N ASN A 122 7.45 -9.03 -0.54
CA ASN A 122 6.77 -10.01 -1.37
C ASN A 122 7.14 -9.96 -2.86
N ARG A 123 8.14 -9.15 -3.25
CA ARG A 123 8.61 -9.00 -4.64
C ARG A 123 8.98 -10.32 -5.33
N ALA A 124 9.57 -11.26 -4.57
CA ALA A 124 9.99 -12.55 -5.09
C ALA A 124 8.79 -13.44 -5.47
N ARG A 125 7.69 -13.34 -4.71
CA ARG A 125 6.45 -14.09 -4.98
C ARG A 125 5.73 -13.56 -6.21
N PHE A 126 5.79 -12.25 -6.43
CA PHE A 126 5.26 -11.61 -7.63
C PHE A 126 6.05 -11.99 -8.89
N ALA A 127 7.38 -11.95 -8.83
CA ALA A 127 8.22 -12.38 -9.93
C ALA A 127 7.98 -13.86 -10.30
N ALA A 128 7.71 -14.72 -9.31
CA ALA A 128 7.34 -16.11 -9.54
C ALA A 128 5.94 -16.24 -10.18
N ALA A 129 4.95 -15.49 -9.72
CA ALA A 129 3.60 -15.49 -10.29
C ALA A 129 3.57 -15.02 -11.75
N LEU A 130 4.30 -13.94 -12.07
CA LEU A 130 4.44 -13.46 -13.46
C LEU A 130 5.11 -14.47 -14.38
N ARG A 131 6.08 -15.23 -13.88
CA ARG A 131 6.72 -16.31 -14.67
C ARG A 131 5.75 -17.44 -14.94
N SER A 132 4.93 -17.84 -13.96
CA SER A 132 3.93 -18.90 -14.11
C SER A 132 2.81 -18.53 -15.09
N ALA A 133 2.39 -17.27 -15.13
CA ALA A 133 1.37 -16.78 -16.07
C ALA A 133 1.89 -16.67 -17.52
N ARG A 134 3.21 -16.59 -17.70
CA ARG A 134 3.87 -16.52 -19.02
C ARG A 134 4.13 -17.89 -19.65
N SER A 135 3.97 -18.95 -18.86
CA SER A 135 4.22 -20.35 -19.26
C SER A 135 2.93 -21.16 -19.46
N ALA A 136 1.76 -20.53 -19.35
CA ALA A 136 0.44 -21.09 -19.62
C ALA A 136 -0.13 -20.45 -20.90
#